data_AF-A0A3C1S5G0-F1
#
_entry.id   AF-A0A3C1S5G0-F1
#
_cell.length_a   1.000
_cell.length_b   1.000
_cell.length_c   1.000
_cell.angle_alpha   90.00
_cell.angle_beta   90.00
_cell.angle_gamma   90.00
#
_symmetry.space_group_name_H-M   'P 1'
#
loop_
_entity.id
_entity.type
_entity.pdbx_description
1 polymer ?
#
loop_
_entity_poly.entity_id
_entity_poly.type
_entity_poly.pdbx_seq_one_letter_code
_entity_poly.pdbx_strand_id
1 'polypeptide(L)'
;MNDGDDLRPVFWPEKGEYDNMTYFITDEDVSEHIQIEVSVSPPDEIAIFSDGLQRLALVYHSKTAYKPFFEPMFDTLRKVSDRITCYKLSEQLIRFLDSPKINERTDDDKSLVLATRRYYKKEEFII
;
A
#
# COMPACT_ATOMS: atom_id res chain seq x y z
N MET A 1 3.99 7.54 -24.36
CA MET A 1 4.60 6.50 -23.52
C MET A 1 3.93 6.61 -22.16
N ASN A 2 3.36 5.52 -21.65
CA ASN A 2 2.51 5.50 -20.45
C ASN A 2 3.38 5.71 -19.19
N ASP A 3 3.41 6.93 -18.66
CA ASP A 3 4.02 7.23 -17.34
C ASP A 3 3.02 7.05 -16.17
N GLY A 4 1.85 6.42 -16.43
CA GLY A 4 0.75 6.31 -15.46
C GLY A 4 0.51 4.92 -14.86
N ASP A 5 1.23 3.88 -15.29
CA ASP A 5 0.94 2.48 -14.93
C ASP A 5 1.94 1.87 -13.94
N ASP A 6 2.90 2.63 -13.42
CA ASP A 6 3.94 2.07 -12.56
C ASP A 6 3.77 2.42 -11.08
N LEU A 7 3.90 1.40 -10.24
CA LEU A 7 3.83 1.55 -8.78
C LEU A 7 5.17 2.06 -8.28
N ARG A 8 5.21 3.32 -7.85
CA ARG A 8 6.38 3.91 -7.21
C ARG A 8 6.25 3.90 -5.69
N PRO A 9 7.28 3.51 -4.94
CA PRO A 9 7.36 3.82 -3.52
C PRO A 9 7.38 5.35 -3.34
N VAL A 10 6.43 5.88 -2.55
CA VAL A 10 6.45 7.29 -2.16
C VAL A 10 7.48 7.50 -1.05
N PHE A 11 7.49 6.60 -0.08
CA PHE A 11 8.43 6.54 1.03
C PHE A 11 9.15 5.20 0.98
N TRP A 12 10.47 5.22 1.10
CA TRP A 12 11.25 4.00 1.22
C TRP A 12 11.46 3.69 2.71
N PRO A 13 11.32 2.42 3.15
CA PRO A 13 11.52 2.09 4.55
C PRO A 13 12.86 2.59 5.06
N GLU A 14 12.82 3.37 6.13
CA GLU A 14 13.99 3.75 6.89
C GLU A 14 14.42 2.57 7.76
N LYS A 15 15.70 2.20 7.69
CA LYS A 15 16.30 1.26 8.62
C LYS A 15 17.15 2.07 9.58
N GLY A 16 16.73 2.12 10.84
CA GLY A 16 17.57 2.67 11.91
C GLY A 16 18.83 1.82 12.11
N GLU A 17 19.66 2.22 13.06
CA GLU A 17 20.89 1.48 13.42
C GLU A 17 20.58 0.06 13.96
N TYR A 18 19.34 -0.13 14.44
CA TYR A 18 18.79 -1.40 14.88
C TYR A 18 17.46 -1.69 14.17
N ASP A 19 17.18 -2.98 13.91
CA ASP A 19 15.95 -3.43 13.23
C ASP A 19 14.66 -3.01 13.96
N ASN A 20 14.72 -2.66 15.26
CA ASN A 20 13.57 -2.29 16.10
C ASN A 20 13.58 -0.82 16.53
N MET A 21 14.27 0.07 15.82
CA MET A 21 14.21 1.50 16.12
C MET A 21 12.88 2.11 15.64
N THR A 22 12.28 2.93 16.50
CA THR A 22 11.06 3.68 16.21
C THR A 22 11.33 5.15 16.48
N TYR A 23 11.10 5.99 15.47
CA TYR A 23 11.18 7.45 15.60
C TYR A 23 9.78 8.00 15.87
N PHE A 24 9.59 8.62 17.02
CA PHE A 24 8.31 9.20 17.40
C PHE A 24 8.20 10.63 16.86
N ILE A 25 6.98 11.04 16.52
CA ILE A 25 6.70 12.43 16.09
C ILE A 25 6.97 13.47 17.18
N THR A 26 7.12 13.02 18.42
CA THR A 26 7.42 13.85 19.59
C THR A 26 8.90 13.95 19.91
N ASP A 27 9.75 13.17 19.22
CA ASP A 27 11.18 13.17 19.47
C ASP A 27 11.80 14.51 19.01
N GLU A 28 12.89 14.91 19.68
CA GLU A 28 13.55 16.19 19.41
C GLU A 28 14.16 16.24 17.99
N ASP A 29 14.49 15.08 17.43
CA ASP A 29 15.07 14.86 16.10
C ASP A 29 14.03 14.51 15.03
N VAL A 30 12.72 14.68 15.30
CA VAL A 30 11.63 14.37 14.35
C VAL A 30 11.84 14.98 12.96
N SER A 31 12.47 16.16 12.88
CA SER A 31 12.75 16.83 11.60
C SER A 31 13.71 16.05 10.69
N GLU A 32 14.49 15.13 11.25
CA GLU A 32 15.44 14.29 10.50
C GLU A 32 14.77 13.06 9.89
N HIS A 33 13.68 12.56 10.52
CA HIS A 33 13.02 11.31 10.16
C HIS A 33 11.66 11.50 9.47
N ILE A 34 11.01 12.64 9.64
CA ILE A 34 9.71 12.90 9.03
C ILE A 34 9.82 13.03 7.50
N GLN A 35 9.04 12.23 6.77
CA GLN A 35 8.96 12.30 5.32
C GLN A 35 7.61 12.87 4.88
N ILE A 36 7.63 13.88 4.01
CA ILE A 36 6.45 14.56 3.49
C ILE A 36 6.57 14.66 1.97
N GLU A 37 5.59 14.10 1.25
CA GLU A 37 5.47 14.22 -0.20
C GLU A 37 4.18 15.00 -0.52
N VAL A 38 4.29 16.04 -1.35
CA VAL A 38 3.15 16.80 -1.84
C VAL A 38 3.06 16.64 -3.36
N SER A 39 1.96 16.05 -3.84
CA SER A 39 1.73 15.84 -5.27
C SER A 39 0.57 16.70 -5.79
N VAL A 40 0.78 17.36 -6.93
CA VAL A 40 -0.25 18.15 -7.63
C VAL A 40 -1.33 17.25 -8.21
N SER A 41 -0.96 16.03 -8.65
CA SER A 41 -1.90 15.01 -9.11
C SER A 41 -2.02 13.92 -8.05
N PRO A 42 -3.20 13.71 -7.44
CA PRO A 42 -3.38 12.62 -6.49
C PRO A 42 -3.24 11.27 -7.21
N PRO A 43 -2.64 10.26 -6.58
CA PRO A 43 -2.57 8.92 -7.15
C PRO A 43 -3.97 8.30 -7.28
N ASP A 44 -4.14 7.46 -8.30
CA ASP A 44 -5.35 6.65 -8.45
C ASP A 44 -5.38 5.47 -7.48
N GLU A 45 -4.21 4.99 -7.06
CA GLU A 45 -4.08 3.80 -6.22
C GLU A 45 -3.00 4.02 -5.15
N ILE A 46 -3.28 3.58 -3.93
CA ILE A 46 -2.37 3.69 -2.79
C ILE A 46 -2.32 2.34 -2.09
N ALA A 47 -1.10 1.87 -1.78
CA ALA A 47 -0.86 0.76 -0.89
C ALA A 47 -0.04 1.23 0.32
N ILE A 48 -0.46 0.86 1.52
CA ILE A 48 0.25 1.09 2.78
C ILE A 48 0.40 -0.27 3.45
N PHE A 49 1.59 -0.61 3.92
CA PHE A 49 1.88 -1.92 4.48
C PHE A 49 2.90 -1.85 5.63
N SER A 50 2.86 -2.84 6.53
CA SER A 50 3.87 -3.02 7.57
C SER A 50 5.15 -3.66 7.02
N ASP A 51 6.25 -3.51 7.75
CA ASP A 51 7.53 -4.17 7.50
C ASP A 51 7.45 -5.69 7.34
N GLY A 52 6.52 -6.36 8.03
CA GLY A 52 6.22 -7.78 7.83
C GLY A 52 5.88 -8.18 6.38
N LEU A 53 5.54 -7.22 5.50
CA LEU A 53 5.32 -7.46 4.07
C LEU A 53 6.45 -6.93 3.16
N GLN A 54 7.45 -6.20 3.66
CA GLN A 54 8.48 -5.58 2.83
C GLN A 54 9.23 -6.58 1.93
N ARG A 55 9.55 -7.79 2.43
CA ARG A 55 10.23 -8.82 1.63
C ARG A 55 9.42 -9.31 0.42
N LEU A 56 8.09 -9.22 0.50
CA LEU A 56 7.18 -9.59 -0.58
C LEU A 56 6.83 -8.40 -1.48
N ALA A 57 6.81 -7.21 -0.90
CA ALA A 57 6.31 -5.98 -1.53
C ALA A 57 7.39 -5.16 -2.24
N LEU A 58 8.67 -5.29 -1.87
CA LEU A 58 9.73 -4.41 -2.33
C LEU A 58 10.87 -5.16 -3.05
N VAL A 59 11.42 -4.52 -4.08
CA VAL A 59 12.66 -4.94 -4.73
C VAL A 59 13.79 -4.04 -4.24
N TYR A 60 14.54 -4.53 -3.26
CA TYR A 60 15.54 -3.73 -2.54
C TYR A 60 16.68 -3.20 -3.41
N HIS A 61 17.12 -3.97 -4.40
CA HIS A 61 18.24 -3.58 -5.25
C HIS A 61 17.91 -2.36 -6.14
N SER A 62 16.69 -2.32 -6.70
CA SER A 62 16.22 -1.23 -7.56
C SER A 62 15.47 -0.14 -6.80
N LYS A 63 15.22 -0.32 -5.50
CA LYS A 63 14.35 0.56 -4.70
C LYS A 63 12.96 0.78 -5.33
N THR A 64 12.36 -0.29 -5.83
CA THR A 64 11.03 -0.24 -6.47
C THR A 64 10.01 -1.12 -5.74
N ALA A 65 8.72 -0.86 -5.99
CA ALA A 65 7.67 -1.77 -5.57
C ALA A 65 7.68 -3.03 -6.46
N TYR A 66 7.45 -4.20 -5.86
CA TYR A 66 7.27 -5.44 -6.60
C TYR A 66 5.85 -5.50 -7.14
N LYS A 67 5.62 -4.91 -8.31
CA LYS A 67 4.30 -4.81 -8.95
C LYS A 67 3.47 -6.11 -8.94
N PRO A 68 4.03 -7.32 -9.20
CA PRO A 68 3.25 -8.57 -9.19
C PRO A 68 2.62 -8.93 -7.83
N PHE A 69 3.10 -8.38 -6.72
CA PHE A 69 2.44 -8.53 -5.42
C PHE A 69 1.15 -7.70 -5.34
N PHE A 70 1.18 -6.46 -5.85
CA PHE A 70 0.10 -5.48 -5.73
C PHE A 70 -0.95 -5.59 -6.83
N GLU A 71 -0.53 -5.78 -8.08
CA GLU A 71 -1.38 -5.70 -9.26
C GLU A 71 -2.66 -6.56 -9.19
N PRO A 72 -2.60 -7.85 -8.76
CA PRO A 72 -3.81 -8.67 -8.69
C PRO A 72 -4.84 -8.14 -7.68
N MET A 73 -4.38 -7.50 -6.61
CA MET A 73 -5.24 -6.91 -5.59
C MET A 73 -5.88 -5.63 -6.11
N PHE A 74 -5.10 -4.76 -6.77
CA PHE A 74 -5.65 -3.56 -7.40
C PHE A 74 -6.62 -3.89 -8.55
N ASP A 75 -6.30 -4.89 -9.38
CA ASP A 75 -7.22 -5.43 -10.40
C ASP A 75 -8.57 -5.83 -9.83
N THR A 76 -8.57 -6.40 -8.62
CA THR A 76 -9.77 -6.82 -7.92
C THR A 76 -10.52 -5.61 -7.36
N LEU A 77 -9.82 -4.64 -6.77
CA LEU A 77 -10.42 -3.41 -6.23
C LEU A 77 -11.03 -2.51 -7.29
N ARG A 78 -10.44 -2.44 -8.49
CA ARG A 78 -10.97 -1.72 -9.65
C ARG A 78 -12.35 -2.22 -10.09
N LYS A 79 -12.64 -3.51 -9.88
CA LYS A 79 -13.91 -4.16 -10.28
C LYS A 79 -15.03 -4.01 -9.25
N VAL A 80 -14.71 -3.56 -8.05
CA VAL A 80 -15.70 -3.41 -6.96
C VAL A 80 -16.47 -2.12 -7.17
N SER A 81 -17.79 -2.15 -6.98
CA SER A 81 -18.65 -0.97 -7.17
C SER A 81 -19.35 -0.52 -5.89
N ASP A 82 -19.38 -1.35 -4.86
CA ASP A 82 -20.15 -1.10 -3.64
C ASP A 82 -19.37 -1.47 -2.36
N ARG A 83 -19.84 -0.94 -1.23
CA ARG A 83 -19.20 -1.13 0.09
C ARG A 83 -19.29 -2.56 0.61
N ILE A 84 -20.36 -3.29 0.28
CA ILE A 84 -20.58 -4.66 0.76
C ILE A 84 -19.56 -5.60 0.13
N THR A 85 -19.35 -5.47 -1.18
CA THR A 85 -18.33 -6.22 -1.91
C THR A 85 -16.92 -5.85 -1.42
N CYS A 86 -16.67 -4.57 -1.12
CA CYS A 86 -15.40 -4.14 -0.53
C CYS A 86 -15.12 -4.81 0.83
N TYR A 87 -16.13 -4.94 1.70
CA TYR A 87 -15.98 -5.63 2.98
C TYR A 87 -15.64 -7.12 2.79
N LYS A 88 -16.32 -7.80 1.84
CA LYS A 88 -16.01 -9.20 1.51
C LYS A 88 -14.58 -9.39 0.98
N LEU A 89 -14.04 -8.40 0.27
CA LEU A 89 -12.64 -8.43 -0.16
C LEU A 89 -11.66 -8.28 1.00
N SER A 90 -12.01 -7.52 2.04
CA SER A 90 -11.20 -7.45 3.25
C SER A 90 -11.01 -8.82 3.88
N GLU A 91 -12.09 -9.61 3.97
CA GLU A 91 -12.03 -11.01 4.46
C GLU A 91 -11.17 -11.91 3.57
N GLN A 92 -11.25 -11.76 2.25
CA GLN A 92 -10.40 -12.51 1.31
C GLN A 92 -8.94 -12.10 1.43
N LEU A 93 -8.67 -10.80 1.65
CA LEU A 93 -7.33 -10.28 1.84
C LEU A 93 -6.70 -10.84 3.12
N ILE A 94 -7.46 -10.88 4.23
CA ILE A 94 -7.02 -11.52 5.48
C ILE A 94 -6.61 -12.98 5.23
N ARG A 95 -7.46 -13.76 4.55
CA ARG A 95 -7.15 -15.17 4.24
C ARG A 95 -5.95 -15.33 3.32
N PHE A 96 -5.75 -14.40 2.38
CA PHE A 96 -4.59 -14.41 1.51
C PHE A 96 -3.30 -14.13 2.29
N LEU A 97 -3.31 -13.11 3.15
CA LEU A 97 -2.16 -12.76 4.00
C LEU A 97 -1.84 -13.87 5.02
N ASP A 98 -2.85 -14.62 5.47
CA ASP A 98 -2.69 -15.77 6.37
C ASP A 98 -2.39 -17.10 5.64
N SER A 99 -2.26 -17.07 4.31
CA SER A 99 -1.99 -18.31 3.56
C SER A 99 -0.58 -18.85 3.85
N PRO A 100 -0.37 -20.19 3.81
CA PRO A 100 0.96 -20.78 4.01
C PRO A 100 2.03 -20.17 3.11
N LYS A 101 1.66 -19.86 1.86
CA LYS A 101 2.55 -19.24 0.88
C LYS A 101 3.09 -17.88 1.33
N ILE A 102 2.31 -17.10 2.08
CA ILE A 102 2.72 -15.79 2.60
C ILE A 102 3.49 -15.99 3.91
N ASN A 103 2.94 -16.79 4.83
CA ASN A 103 3.55 -17.08 6.13
C ASN A 103 4.92 -17.77 6.02
N GLU A 104 5.19 -18.56 4.99
CA GLU A 104 6.54 -19.14 4.73
C GLU A 104 7.59 -18.08 4.37
N ARG A 105 7.18 -16.88 3.94
CA ARG A 105 8.08 -15.80 3.50
C ARG A 105 8.09 -14.60 4.45
N THR A 106 7.29 -14.63 5.51
CA THR A 106 7.13 -13.55 6.47
C THR A 106 7.07 -14.13 7.89
N ASP A 107 7.88 -13.61 8.78
CA ASP A 107 7.98 -14.02 10.19
C ASP A 107 7.34 -13.01 11.15
N ASP A 108 6.90 -11.85 10.65
CA ASP A 108 6.34 -10.75 11.44
C ASP A 108 4.85 -10.48 11.13
N ASP A 109 4.24 -9.61 11.93
CA ASP A 109 2.84 -9.19 11.80
C ASP A 109 2.61 -8.43 10.48
N LYS A 110 1.55 -8.84 9.76
CA LYS A 110 1.24 -8.35 8.41
C LYS A 110 0.04 -7.42 8.44
N SER A 111 0.24 -6.18 8.03
CA SER A 111 -0.82 -5.21 7.76
C SER A 111 -0.72 -4.70 6.33
N LEU A 112 -1.85 -4.65 5.63
CA LEU A 112 -1.95 -4.10 4.29
C LEU A 112 -3.27 -3.33 4.14
N VAL A 113 -3.16 -2.08 3.70
CA VAL A 113 -4.27 -1.21 3.33
C VAL A 113 -4.11 -0.85 1.87
N LEU A 114 -5.19 -1.04 1.11
CA LEU A 114 -5.25 -0.71 -0.31
C LEU A 114 -6.40 0.27 -0.54
N ALA A 115 -6.15 1.30 -1.32
CA ALA A 115 -7.16 2.27 -1.72
C ALA A 115 -7.09 2.52 -3.23
N THR A 116 -8.25 2.69 -3.85
CA THR A 116 -8.38 3.13 -5.24
C THR A 116 -9.32 4.33 -5.30
N ARG A 117 -8.97 5.32 -6.11
CA ARG A 117 -9.76 6.51 -6.37
C ARG A 117 -10.91 6.13 -7.28
N ARG A 118 -12.12 6.22 -6.77
CA ARG A 118 -13.33 6.10 -7.59
C ARG A 118 -13.85 7.48 -7.96
N TYR A 119 -13.97 7.72 -9.25
CA TYR A 119 -14.81 8.80 -9.75
C TYR A 119 -16.26 8.35 -9.65
N TYR A 120 -16.99 8.86 -8.66
CA TYR A 120 -18.44 8.77 -8.68
C TYR A 120 -18.93 9.54 -9.90
N LYS A 121 -19.59 8.86 -10.86
CA LYS A 121 -20.47 9.56 -11.79
C LYS A 121 -21.54 10.22 -10.92
N LYS A 122 -21.51 11.55 -10.87
CA LYS A 122 -22.62 12.34 -10.35
C LYS A 122 -23.83 11.94 -11.21
N GLU A 123 -24.80 11.24 -10.64
CA GLU A 123 -26.09 11.11 -11.33
C GLU A 123 -26.56 12.53 -11.59
N GLU A 124 -26.80 12.85 -12.86
CA GLU A 124 -27.44 14.10 -13.25
C GLU A 124 -28.81 14.13 -12.58
N PHE A 125 -28.90 14.82 -11.45
CA PHE A 125 -30.18 15.29 -10.96
C PHE A 125 -30.68 16.31 -11.99
N ILE A 126 -31.52 15.83 -12.90
CA ILE A 126 -32.37 16.68 -13.72
C ILE A 126 -33.41 17.26 -12.75
N ILE A 127 -33.37 18.58 -12.57
CA ILE A 127 -34.39 19.37 -11.87
C ILE A 127 -35.59 19.57 -12.79
#